data_AF-A0A0L0D5Z4-F1
#
_entry.id   AF-A0A0L0D5Z4-F1
#
_cell.length_a   1.000
_cell.length_b   1.000
_cell.length_c   1.000
_cell.angle_alpha   90.00
_cell.angle_beta   90.00
_cell.angle_gamma   90.00
#
_symmetry.space_group_name_H-M   'P 1'
#
loop_
_entity.id
_entity.type
_entity.pdbx_description
1 polymer ?
#
loop_
_entity_poly.entity_id
_entity_poly.type
_entity_poly.pdbx_seq_one_letter_code
_entity_poly.pdbx_strand_id
1 'polypeptide(L)'
;MAARTSLPVQPPEASTVLQVQGIDINGWKIRTVKSSILTSDEGEAWREALGLPELPEMVFGGARVQFVHSSGAIVTFKAFDALAMVDNQAQPPMVAASATWMQTASTEKAQDSVDAFDWTYNTAYGGTTGMLVEPSKELKVKPVEVKVQPVPENDAADNITPGDGDGPGVFVAVPAPVPPAKSIDYDLLRKREPILFFDEVMFFEDELADHGSSTLVAKLRVMPSAFFCLLRQFIRVDGVVVAVNDTRLFHAFGTSRVIRRITSATAECAALEAANPTITPAFYADVEAVIPLLTTTRDETEVLEL
;
A
#
# COMPACT_ATOMS: atom_id res chain seq x y z
N MET A 1 -18.31 -15.58 -8.52
CA MET A 1 -18.21 -14.21 -7.96
C MET A 1 -17.54 -13.34 -9.01
N ALA A 2 -18.26 -12.34 -9.53
CA ALA A 2 -17.76 -11.50 -10.61
C ALA A 2 -16.63 -10.59 -10.08
N ALA A 3 -15.47 -10.64 -10.71
CA ALA A 3 -14.39 -9.69 -10.46
C ALA A 3 -14.91 -8.28 -10.79
N ARG A 4 -15.02 -7.42 -9.78
CA ARG A 4 -15.30 -5.99 -10.00
C ARG A 4 -14.19 -5.47 -10.92
N THR A 5 -14.59 -5.18 -12.16
CA THR A 5 -13.70 -4.80 -13.24
C THR A 5 -13.53 -3.29 -13.12
N SER A 6 -12.35 -2.83 -12.67
CA SER A 6 -11.95 -1.44 -12.39
C SER A 6 -12.49 -0.79 -11.10
N LEU A 7 -11.62 -0.02 -10.43
CA LEU A 7 -11.96 0.85 -9.29
C LEU A 7 -12.96 1.93 -9.74
N PRO A 8 -13.87 2.38 -8.86
CA PRO A 8 -14.74 3.52 -9.16
C PRO A 8 -13.90 4.75 -9.53
N VAL A 9 -14.44 5.59 -10.41
CA VAL A 9 -13.76 6.83 -10.79
C VAL A 9 -13.98 7.84 -9.67
N GLN A 10 -12.88 8.38 -9.15
CA GLN A 10 -12.91 9.41 -8.12
C GLN A 10 -13.56 10.70 -8.66
N PRO A 11 -14.52 11.30 -7.92
CA PRO A 11 -15.05 12.63 -8.24
C PRO A 11 -13.94 13.69 -8.27
N PRO A 12 -14.10 14.80 -9.01
CA PRO A 12 -13.11 15.88 -9.02
C PRO A 12 -12.88 16.44 -7.60
N GLU A 13 -11.64 16.36 -7.12
CA GLU A 13 -11.23 16.86 -5.80
C GLU A 13 -11.19 18.40 -5.79
N ALA A 14 -11.84 19.03 -4.81
CA ALA A 14 -11.67 20.46 -4.48
C ALA A 14 -10.97 20.67 -3.12
N SER A 15 -10.54 19.59 -2.46
CA SER A 15 -9.92 19.63 -1.14
C SER A 15 -8.72 20.57 -1.13
N THR A 16 -8.65 21.43 -0.11
CA THR A 16 -7.60 22.44 -0.04
C THR A 16 -6.28 21.77 0.30
N VAL A 17 -5.30 21.88 -0.60
CA VAL A 17 -3.92 21.42 -0.33
C VAL A 17 -3.31 22.31 0.75
N LEU A 18 -2.92 21.71 1.87
CA LEU A 18 -2.31 22.41 3.01
C LEU A 18 -0.78 22.38 2.93
N GLN A 19 -0.21 21.25 2.50
CA GLN A 19 1.22 21.05 2.50
C GLN A 19 1.62 20.09 1.38
N VAL A 20 2.70 20.44 0.67
CA VAL A 20 3.35 19.55 -0.30
C VAL A 20 4.83 19.47 0.04
N GLN A 21 5.35 18.26 0.18
CA GLN A 21 6.75 18.00 0.45
C GLN A 21 7.25 16.81 -0.36
N GLY A 22 8.56 16.59 -0.35
CA GLY A 22 9.14 15.43 -0.99
C GLY A 22 10.64 15.51 -1.19
N ILE A 23 11.17 14.49 -1.85
CA ILE A 23 12.59 14.32 -2.14
C ILE A 23 12.76 13.67 -3.51
N ASP A 24 13.82 14.07 -4.21
CA ASP A 24 14.28 13.42 -5.45
C ASP A 24 15.60 12.70 -5.17
N ILE A 25 15.64 11.38 -5.37
CA ILE A 25 16.79 10.56 -5.01
C ILE A 25 16.81 9.25 -5.81
N ASN A 26 17.98 8.84 -6.32
CA ASN A 26 18.18 7.54 -6.99
C ASN A 26 17.11 7.20 -8.06
N GLY A 27 16.74 8.17 -8.90
CA GLY A 27 15.72 7.98 -9.94
C GLY A 27 14.27 8.08 -9.46
N TRP A 28 14.05 8.24 -8.15
CA TRP A 28 12.73 8.42 -7.56
C TRP A 28 12.39 9.88 -7.33
N LYS A 29 11.15 10.26 -7.67
CA LYS A 29 10.48 11.45 -7.17
C LYS A 29 9.43 11.00 -6.16
N ILE A 30 9.69 11.27 -4.89
CA ILE A 30 8.79 10.90 -3.79
C ILE A 30 8.11 12.18 -3.32
N ARG A 31 6.77 12.20 -3.29
CA ARG A 31 5.97 13.37 -2.92
C ARG A 31 4.90 13.00 -1.91
N THR A 32 4.69 13.87 -0.93
CA THR A 32 3.58 13.81 0.01
C THR A 32 2.73 15.05 -0.12
N VAL A 33 1.41 14.88 -0.02
CA VAL A 33 0.44 15.98 0.04
C VAL A 33 -0.44 15.75 1.26
N LYS A 34 -0.62 16.80 2.06
CA LYS A 34 -1.62 16.87 3.12
C LYS A 34 -2.68 17.88 2.69
N SER A 35 -3.94 17.54 2.90
CA SER A 35 -5.09 18.39 2.54
C SER A 35 -5.96 18.68 3.76
N SER A 36 -6.95 19.55 3.58
CA SER A 36 -8.11 19.60 4.48
C SER A 36 -8.91 18.30 4.42
N ILE A 37 -9.82 18.13 5.38
CA ILE A 37 -10.90 17.15 5.27
C ILE A 37 -11.83 17.51 4.10
N LEU A 38 -12.60 16.52 3.63
CA LEU A 38 -13.66 16.73 2.65
C LEU A 38 -14.70 17.72 3.17
N THR A 39 -15.20 18.56 2.27
CA THR A 39 -16.43 19.33 2.52
C THR A 39 -17.66 18.44 2.44
N SER A 40 -18.80 18.91 2.96
CA SER A 40 -20.06 18.16 2.91
C SER A 40 -20.45 17.72 1.48
N ASP A 41 -20.27 18.61 0.50
CA ASP A 41 -20.62 18.33 -0.90
C ASP A 41 -19.68 17.28 -1.52
N GLU A 42 -18.37 17.37 -1.23
CA GLU A 42 -17.40 16.37 -1.68
C GLU A 42 -17.63 15.01 -1.02
N GLY A 43 -17.96 15.01 0.28
CA GLY A 43 -18.30 13.81 1.04
C GLY A 43 -19.50 13.08 0.45
N GLU A 44 -20.58 13.79 0.11
CA GLU A 44 -21.74 13.18 -0.52
C GLU A 44 -21.41 12.58 -1.90
N ALA A 45 -20.63 13.31 -2.72
CA ALA A 45 -20.18 12.80 -4.01
C ALA A 45 -19.31 11.54 -3.87
N TRP A 46 -18.48 11.46 -2.84
CA TRP A 46 -17.66 10.27 -2.54
C TRP A 46 -18.53 9.10 -2.05
N ARG A 47 -19.52 9.34 -1.18
CA ARG A 47 -20.47 8.31 -0.73
C ARG A 47 -21.18 7.67 -1.91
N GLU A 48 -21.72 8.50 -2.81
CA GLU A 48 -22.40 8.03 -4.02
C GLU A 48 -21.45 7.23 -4.92
N ALA A 49 -20.25 7.76 -5.19
CA ALA A 49 -19.27 7.11 -6.08
C ALA A 49 -18.73 5.78 -5.52
N LEU A 50 -18.55 5.69 -4.20
CA LEU A 50 -18.07 4.48 -3.52
C LEU A 50 -19.22 3.50 -3.22
N GLY A 51 -20.46 3.99 -3.25
CA GLY A 51 -21.66 3.25 -2.84
C GLY A 51 -21.66 2.92 -1.35
N LEU A 52 -20.95 3.67 -0.51
CA LEU A 52 -20.90 3.45 0.95
C LEU A 52 -22.08 4.15 1.63
N PRO A 53 -22.67 3.55 2.70
CA PRO A 53 -23.73 4.19 3.46
C PRO A 53 -23.23 5.48 4.10
N GLU A 54 -21.99 5.50 4.60
CA GLU A 54 -21.35 6.66 5.21
C GLU A 54 -19.83 6.63 4.98
N LEU A 55 -19.18 7.76 5.20
CA LEU A 55 -17.72 7.89 5.15
C LEU A 55 -17.17 8.05 6.57
N PRO A 56 -15.88 7.76 6.78
CA PRO A 56 -15.19 8.15 8.00
C PRO A 56 -15.43 9.63 8.36
N GLU A 57 -15.53 9.96 9.65
CA GLU A 57 -15.74 11.33 10.12
C GLU A 57 -14.71 12.33 9.55
N MET A 58 -13.45 11.92 9.46
CA MET A 58 -12.37 12.73 8.90
C MET A 58 -11.76 12.03 7.70
N VAL A 59 -12.18 12.41 6.48
CA VAL A 59 -11.53 11.95 5.23
C VAL A 59 -10.69 13.06 4.63
N PHE A 60 -9.39 12.79 4.44
CA PHE A 60 -8.45 13.73 3.81
C PHE A 60 -8.37 13.46 2.30
N GLY A 61 -9.36 13.96 1.57
CA GLY A 61 -9.57 13.59 0.17
C GLY A 61 -8.36 13.81 -0.74
N GLY A 62 -7.71 14.97 -0.62
CA GLY A 62 -6.54 15.33 -1.41
C GLY A 62 -5.20 14.77 -0.92
N ALA A 63 -5.19 14.10 0.25
CA ALA A 63 -3.97 13.54 0.83
C ALA A 63 -3.43 12.40 -0.04
N ARG A 64 -2.12 12.44 -0.31
CA ARG A 64 -1.46 11.44 -1.15
C ARG A 64 -0.01 11.22 -0.75
N VAL A 65 0.46 9.98 -0.88
CA VAL A 65 1.89 9.64 -0.89
C VAL A 65 2.19 8.99 -2.23
N GLN A 66 3.07 9.59 -3.02
CA GLN A 66 3.35 9.18 -4.40
C GLN A 66 4.83 8.89 -4.60
N PHE A 67 5.12 7.76 -5.22
CA PHE A 67 6.44 7.32 -5.64
C PHE A 67 6.44 7.21 -7.17
N VAL A 68 7.26 8.02 -7.84
CA VAL A 68 7.45 7.95 -9.29
C VAL A 68 8.90 7.62 -9.60
N HIS A 69 9.15 6.49 -10.25
CA HIS A 69 10.48 6.11 -10.71
C HIS A 69 10.76 6.64 -12.12
N SER A 70 12.04 6.80 -12.46
CA SER A 70 12.50 7.24 -13.77
C SER A 70 12.14 6.28 -14.91
N SER A 71 11.88 5.00 -14.61
CA SER A 71 11.34 4.05 -15.59
C SER A 71 9.86 4.26 -15.92
N GLY A 72 9.20 5.16 -15.20
CA GLY A 72 7.76 5.40 -15.30
C GLY A 72 6.93 4.62 -14.30
N ALA A 73 7.49 3.68 -13.53
CA ALA A 73 6.75 2.97 -12.49
C ALA A 73 6.21 3.96 -11.43
N ILE A 74 4.92 3.81 -11.09
CA ILE A 74 4.23 4.65 -10.11
C ILE A 74 3.58 3.77 -9.04
N VAL A 75 3.76 4.15 -7.78
CA VAL A 75 2.96 3.67 -6.66
C VAL A 75 2.38 4.87 -5.93
N THR A 76 1.08 4.88 -5.65
CA THR A 76 0.41 5.96 -4.92
C THR A 76 -0.50 5.41 -3.84
N PHE A 77 -0.49 6.03 -2.66
CA PHE A 77 -1.48 5.82 -1.61
C PHE A 77 -2.44 7.01 -1.56
N LYS A 78 -3.75 6.74 -1.56
CA LYS A 78 -4.83 7.75 -1.46
C LYS A 78 -6.02 7.19 -0.68
N ALA A 79 -6.81 8.09 -0.08
CA ALA A 79 -8.00 7.73 0.70
C ALA A 79 -9.09 7.09 -0.16
N PHE A 80 -9.40 7.66 -1.34
CA PHE A 80 -10.49 7.18 -2.20
C PHE A 80 -10.31 5.71 -2.60
N ASP A 81 -9.12 5.36 -3.11
CA ASP A 81 -8.81 3.99 -3.55
C ASP A 81 -8.84 3.00 -2.38
N ALA A 82 -8.49 3.45 -1.17
CA ALA A 82 -8.57 2.65 0.03
C ALA A 82 -10.02 2.37 0.42
N LEU A 83 -10.86 3.40 0.42
CA LEU A 83 -12.30 3.30 0.72
C LEU A 83 -13.06 2.52 -0.35
N ALA A 84 -12.62 2.57 -1.61
CA ALA A 84 -13.19 1.77 -2.69
C ALA A 84 -12.99 0.25 -2.51
N MET A 85 -12.05 -0.16 -1.67
CA MET A 85 -11.81 -1.56 -1.30
C MET A 85 -12.53 -1.98 -0.02
N VAL A 86 -13.27 -1.09 0.65
CA VAL A 86 -14.10 -1.44 1.80
C VAL A 86 -15.25 -2.33 1.33
N ASP A 87 -15.45 -3.44 2.04
CA ASP A 87 -16.53 -4.36 1.74
C ASP A 87 -17.85 -3.81 2.26
N ASN A 88 -18.67 -3.29 1.35
CA ASN A 88 -19.99 -2.75 1.66
C ASN A 88 -21.06 -3.85 1.92
N GLN A 89 -20.67 -5.11 1.99
CA GLN A 89 -21.55 -6.24 2.33
C GLN A 89 -20.98 -7.07 3.49
N ALA A 90 -19.91 -6.58 4.15
CA ALA A 90 -19.34 -7.23 5.31
C ALA A 90 -20.32 -7.19 6.47
N GLN A 91 -20.66 -8.36 7.01
CA GLN A 91 -21.42 -8.43 8.25
C GLN A 91 -20.62 -7.76 9.37
N PRO A 92 -21.24 -6.94 10.24
CA PRO A 92 -20.58 -6.44 11.43
C PRO A 92 -19.94 -7.60 12.19
N PRO A 93 -18.79 -7.41 12.87
CA PRO A 93 -18.17 -8.46 13.67
C PRO A 93 -19.15 -8.94 14.74
N MET A 94 -19.94 -9.95 14.38
CA MET A 94 -20.97 -10.53 15.21
C MET A 94 -20.31 -11.57 16.11
N VAL A 95 -20.12 -11.26 17.39
CA VAL A 95 -20.73 -11.94 18.55
C VAL A 95 -20.57 -11.01 19.79
N ALA A 96 -21.67 -10.76 20.51
CA ALA A 96 -21.81 -10.09 21.82
C ALA A 96 -22.19 -8.58 21.88
N ALA A 97 -21.73 -7.70 21.00
CA ALA A 97 -22.05 -6.26 21.10
C ALA A 97 -23.29 -5.79 20.32
N SER A 98 -23.82 -6.60 19.40
CA SER A 98 -24.94 -6.17 18.53
C SER A 98 -26.27 -5.97 19.29
N ALA A 99 -26.42 -6.55 20.49
CA ALA A 99 -27.62 -6.34 21.30
C ALA A 99 -27.69 -4.92 21.90
N THR A 100 -26.54 -4.28 22.14
CA THR A 100 -26.47 -2.95 22.74
C THR A 100 -26.37 -1.86 21.68
N TRP A 101 -25.61 -2.09 20.60
CA TRP A 101 -25.47 -1.15 19.47
C TRP A 101 -26.79 -0.91 18.72
N MET A 102 -27.63 -1.95 18.55
CA MET A 102 -28.94 -1.78 17.92
C MET A 102 -29.94 -1.00 18.78
N GLN A 103 -29.75 -0.96 20.11
CA GLN A 103 -30.73 -0.32 21.00
C GLN A 103 -30.61 1.22 21.02
N THR A 104 -29.40 1.78 20.89
CA THR A 104 -29.21 3.25 20.85
C THR A 104 -29.54 3.87 19.49
N ALA A 105 -29.32 3.14 18.39
CA ALA A 105 -29.71 3.60 17.05
C ALA A 105 -31.24 3.56 16.81
N SER A 106 -31.99 2.85 17.65
CA SER A 106 -33.42 2.59 17.42
C SER A 106 -34.39 3.69 17.88
N THR A 107 -33.91 4.84 18.37
CA THR A 107 -34.80 5.93 18.82
C THR A 107 -35.21 6.97 17.78
N GLU A 108 -34.61 7.08 16.59
CA GLU A 108 -35.14 7.98 15.54
C GLU A 108 -34.94 7.44 14.10
N LYS A 109 -36.02 6.84 13.57
CA LYS A 109 -36.41 6.67 12.16
C LYS A 109 -35.69 5.66 11.26
N ALA A 110 -36.56 4.95 10.52
CA ALA A 110 -36.36 4.18 9.28
C ALA A 110 -35.81 2.75 9.45
N GLN A 111 -36.77 1.85 9.64
CA GLN A 111 -36.65 0.43 9.38
C GLN A 111 -36.69 0.20 7.87
N ASP A 112 -35.54 0.28 7.20
CA ASP A 112 -35.31 -0.16 5.82
C ASP A 112 -33.85 -0.64 5.68
N SER A 113 -33.65 -1.96 5.73
CA SER A 113 -32.49 -2.75 5.24
C SER A 113 -31.08 -2.13 5.26
N VAL A 114 -30.54 -1.77 6.43
CA VAL A 114 -29.10 -1.40 6.61
C VAL A 114 -28.29 -2.53 7.29
N ASP A 115 -28.67 -3.79 7.09
CA ASP A 115 -28.19 -4.94 7.89
C ASP A 115 -26.86 -5.57 7.42
N ALA A 116 -25.99 -4.87 6.67
CA ALA A 116 -24.79 -5.51 6.09
C ALA A 116 -23.52 -4.63 6.00
N PHE A 117 -23.40 -3.56 6.79
CA PHE A 117 -22.19 -2.74 6.86
C PHE A 117 -21.59 -2.78 8.27
N ASP A 118 -20.28 -3.04 8.37
CA ASP A 118 -19.59 -3.22 9.66
C ASP A 118 -19.09 -1.91 10.29
N TRP A 119 -19.17 -0.78 9.56
CA TRP A 119 -18.73 0.56 9.99
C TRP A 119 -17.25 0.68 10.36
N THR A 120 -16.46 -0.38 10.22
CA THR A 120 -15.04 -0.37 10.59
C THR A 120 -14.15 0.22 9.49
N TYR A 121 -14.70 0.41 8.29
CA TYR A 121 -13.98 0.84 7.08
C TYR A 121 -12.76 -0.05 6.77
N ASN A 122 -12.81 -1.33 7.16
CA ASN A 122 -11.72 -2.27 6.98
C ASN A 122 -11.34 -2.40 5.49
N THR A 123 -10.07 -2.13 5.18
CA THR A 123 -9.56 -2.16 3.82
C THR A 123 -8.19 -2.83 3.77
N ALA A 124 -8.03 -3.75 2.82
CA ALA A 124 -6.76 -4.40 2.56
C ALA A 124 -5.97 -3.71 1.43
N TYR A 125 -6.11 -2.38 1.35
CA TYR A 125 -5.53 -1.55 0.30
C TYR A 125 -4.00 -1.61 0.26
N GLY A 126 -3.48 -2.12 -0.86
CA GLY A 126 -2.05 -2.24 -1.15
C GLY A 126 -1.41 -1.02 -1.83
N GLY A 127 -2.16 0.03 -2.10
CA GLY A 127 -1.70 1.13 -2.95
C GLY A 127 -1.98 0.91 -4.43
N THR A 128 -2.17 2.02 -5.14
CA THR A 128 -2.50 2.07 -6.55
C THR A 128 -1.24 2.14 -7.39
N THR A 129 -1.06 1.14 -8.26
CA THR A 129 0.11 1.03 -9.15
C THR A 129 -0.22 1.53 -10.56
N GLY A 130 0.73 2.17 -11.22
CA GLY A 130 0.60 2.61 -12.60
C GLY A 130 1.95 2.69 -13.32
N MET A 131 1.91 3.03 -14.60
CA MET A 131 3.10 3.26 -15.42
C MET A 131 2.91 4.54 -16.23
N LEU A 132 3.85 5.47 -16.12
CA LEU A 132 3.90 6.68 -16.91
C LEU A 132 4.38 6.31 -18.32
N VAL A 133 3.45 6.25 -19.26
CA VAL A 133 3.78 6.09 -20.68
C VAL A 133 3.95 7.50 -21.23
N GLU A 134 5.18 7.90 -21.56
CA GLU A 134 5.35 9.11 -22.36
C GLU A 134 4.65 8.92 -23.71
N PRO A 135 3.86 9.89 -24.20
CA PRO A 135 3.28 9.79 -25.52
C PRO A 135 4.41 9.73 -26.55
N SER A 136 4.70 8.52 -27.03
CA SER A 136 5.72 8.28 -28.06
C SER A 136 5.43 9.19 -29.25
N LYS A 137 6.38 10.06 -29.59
CA LYS A 137 6.40 10.78 -30.87
C LYS A 137 6.16 9.76 -31.97
N GLU A 138 5.11 9.96 -32.78
CA GLU A 138 4.81 9.13 -33.95
C GLU A 138 6.08 8.88 -34.76
N LEU A 139 6.62 7.67 -34.68
CA LEU A 139 7.63 7.20 -35.60
C LEU A 139 6.93 7.03 -36.96
N LYS A 140 7.11 8.01 -37.84
CA LYS A 140 6.77 7.88 -39.26
C LYS A 140 7.64 6.79 -39.86
N VAL A 141 7.15 5.55 -39.81
CA VAL A 141 7.80 4.42 -40.47
C VAL A 141 7.60 4.62 -41.97
N LYS A 142 8.67 4.99 -42.69
CA LYS A 142 8.69 4.84 -44.15
C LYS A 142 8.83 3.36 -44.46
N PRO A 143 8.04 2.79 -45.39
CA PRO A 143 8.19 1.39 -45.78
C PRO A 143 9.58 1.17 -46.37
N VAL A 144 10.35 0.25 -45.79
CA VAL A 144 11.61 -0.23 -46.38
C VAL A 144 11.26 -1.49 -47.18
N GLU A 145 11.43 -1.43 -48.50
CA GLU A 145 11.38 -2.62 -49.36
C GLU A 145 12.61 -3.50 -49.07
N VAL A 146 12.37 -4.69 -48.54
CA VAL A 146 13.41 -5.72 -48.35
C VAL A 146 13.55 -6.49 -49.66
N LYS A 147 14.64 -6.27 -50.40
CA LYS A 147 15.07 -7.18 -51.47
C LYS A 147 15.85 -8.35 -50.87
N VAL A 148 15.25 -9.53 -50.95
CA VAL A 148 15.89 -10.80 -50.57
C VAL A 148 16.87 -11.23 -51.66
N GLN A 149 18.14 -11.48 -51.31
CA GLN A 149 19.09 -12.19 -52.16
C GLN A 149 19.31 -13.62 -51.63
N PRO A 150 19.56 -14.63 -52.48
CA PRO A 150 19.73 -16.01 -52.03
C PRO A 150 21.15 -16.27 -51.49
N VAL A 151 21.22 -17.14 -50.49
CA VAL A 151 22.44 -17.66 -49.85
C VAL A 151 23.18 -18.63 -50.79
N PRO A 152 24.52 -18.58 -50.90
CA PRO A 152 25.27 -19.69 -51.46
C PRO A 152 25.75 -20.67 -50.39
N GLU A 153 25.65 -21.95 -50.75
CA GLU A 153 26.10 -23.14 -50.05
C GLU A 153 27.60 -23.33 -50.27
N ASN A 154 28.36 -23.72 -49.24
CA ASN A 154 29.63 -24.43 -49.42
C ASN A 154 30.06 -25.18 -48.16
N ASP A 155 30.23 -26.49 -48.35
CA ASP A 155 30.94 -27.42 -47.50
C ASP A 155 32.46 -27.18 -47.56
N ALA A 156 33.14 -27.25 -46.42
CA ALA A 156 34.41 -27.99 -46.24
C ALA A 156 34.98 -27.71 -44.84
N ALA A 157 35.30 -28.80 -44.13
CA ALA A 157 36.07 -28.81 -42.90
C ALA A 157 37.55 -28.51 -43.18
N ASP A 158 38.24 -27.85 -42.24
CA ASP A 158 39.56 -28.28 -41.79
C ASP A 158 39.98 -27.62 -40.46
N ASN A 159 40.78 -28.39 -39.72
CA ASN A 159 41.16 -28.29 -38.32
C ASN A 159 42.44 -27.43 -38.14
N ILE A 160 42.71 -26.88 -36.92
CA ILE A 160 44.04 -26.80 -36.24
C ILE A 160 43.93 -25.99 -34.92
N THR A 161 44.77 -26.39 -33.96
CA THR A 161 44.74 -26.39 -32.48
C THR A 161 45.36 -25.15 -31.78
N PRO A 162 45.68 -25.13 -30.45
CA PRO A 162 45.35 -24.03 -29.53
C PRO A 162 46.55 -23.17 -29.07
N GLY A 163 46.28 -22.04 -28.41
CA GLY A 163 47.31 -21.17 -27.85
C GLY A 163 47.07 -20.82 -26.38
N ASP A 164 47.99 -21.28 -25.54
CA ASP A 164 48.18 -20.91 -24.13
C ASP A 164 48.52 -19.43 -23.95
N GLY A 165 47.97 -18.81 -22.91
CA GLY A 165 48.26 -17.43 -22.52
C GLY A 165 47.96 -17.21 -21.03
N ASP A 166 48.91 -17.65 -20.21
CA ASP A 166 48.96 -17.48 -18.76
C ASP A 166 49.28 -16.00 -18.41
N GLY A 167 48.53 -15.43 -17.46
CA GLY A 167 48.73 -14.08 -16.93
C GLY A 167 48.09 -13.97 -15.54
N PRO A 168 48.74 -13.32 -14.55
CA PRO A 168 48.25 -13.31 -13.18
C PRO A 168 47.09 -12.31 -13.05
N GLY A 169 45.87 -12.80 -13.26
CA GLY A 169 44.65 -12.08 -12.94
C GLY A 169 44.49 -11.96 -11.42
N VAL A 170 44.56 -10.73 -10.90
CA VAL A 170 44.13 -10.43 -9.54
C VAL A 170 42.63 -10.69 -9.46
N PHE A 171 42.24 -11.78 -8.80
CA PHE A 171 40.86 -12.05 -8.45
C PHE A 171 40.41 -11.02 -7.41
N VAL A 172 39.84 -9.92 -7.87
CA VAL A 172 38.95 -9.12 -7.04
C VAL A 172 37.75 -10.02 -6.77
N ALA A 173 37.57 -10.45 -5.53
CA ALA A 173 36.37 -11.16 -5.11
C ALA A 173 35.17 -10.30 -5.47
N VAL A 174 34.50 -10.63 -6.56
CA VAL A 174 33.17 -10.10 -6.87
C VAL A 174 32.31 -10.52 -5.68
N PRO A 175 31.73 -9.58 -4.90
CA PRO A 175 30.84 -9.97 -3.83
C PRO A 175 29.78 -10.88 -4.42
N ALA A 176 29.59 -12.05 -3.80
CA ALA A 176 28.67 -13.06 -4.28
C ALA A 176 27.33 -12.41 -4.64
N PRO A 177 26.70 -12.77 -5.77
CA PRO A 177 25.39 -12.25 -6.11
C PRO A 177 24.45 -12.58 -4.96
N VAL A 178 24.07 -11.55 -4.20
CA VAL A 178 23.10 -11.69 -3.11
C VAL A 178 21.85 -12.29 -3.76
N PRO A 179 21.38 -13.46 -3.31
CA PRO A 179 20.17 -14.05 -3.87
C PRO A 179 19.06 -13.02 -3.77
N PRO A 180 18.23 -12.84 -4.81
CA PRO A 180 17.22 -11.81 -4.82
C PRO A 180 16.26 -12.01 -3.64
N ALA A 181 16.34 -11.14 -2.64
CA ALA A 181 15.47 -11.20 -1.49
C ALA A 181 14.02 -10.98 -1.95
N LYS A 182 13.19 -12.02 -1.83
CA LYS A 182 11.74 -11.94 -2.02
C LYS A 182 11.04 -11.24 -0.85
N SER A 183 11.79 -10.71 0.11
CA SER A 183 11.31 -10.17 1.38
C SER A 183 11.99 -8.85 1.67
N ILE A 184 11.31 -8.00 2.44
CA ILE A 184 11.87 -6.73 2.92
C ILE A 184 13.16 -7.01 3.69
N ASP A 185 14.24 -6.32 3.34
CA ASP A 185 15.50 -6.39 4.05
C ASP A 185 15.42 -5.57 5.34
N TYR A 186 14.93 -6.20 6.39
CA TYR A 186 14.82 -5.58 7.71
C TYR A 186 16.19 -5.28 8.33
N ASP A 187 17.27 -5.94 7.90
CA ASP A 187 18.60 -5.67 8.43
C ASP A 187 19.16 -4.36 7.87
N LEU A 188 18.87 -4.06 6.61
CA LEU A 188 19.13 -2.72 6.06
C LEU A 188 18.35 -1.64 6.84
N LEU A 189 17.08 -1.88 7.16
CA LEU A 189 16.24 -0.93 7.90
C LEU A 189 16.63 -0.78 9.39
N ARG A 190 17.32 -1.76 9.98
CA ARG A 190 17.85 -1.69 11.35
C ARG A 190 19.16 -0.90 11.44
N LYS A 191 19.87 -0.72 10.32
CA LYS A 191 21.08 0.11 10.31
C LYS A 191 20.71 1.55 10.64
N ARG A 192 21.52 2.18 11.49
CA ARG A 192 21.36 3.60 11.82
C ARG A 192 21.91 4.45 10.69
N GLU A 193 21.05 4.79 9.75
CA GLU A 193 21.33 5.78 8.72
C GLU A 193 20.61 7.11 9.02
N PRO A 194 21.17 8.25 8.60
CA PRO A 194 20.46 9.52 8.72
C PRO A 194 19.18 9.49 7.89
N ILE A 195 18.07 9.95 8.47
CA ILE A 195 16.82 10.10 7.74
C ILE A 195 16.92 11.36 6.89
N LEU A 196 16.96 11.19 5.57
CA LEU A 196 17.03 12.29 4.60
C LEU A 196 15.66 12.96 4.41
N PHE A 197 14.60 12.17 4.51
CA PHE A 197 13.22 12.64 4.44
C PHE A 197 12.32 11.77 5.30
N PHE A 198 11.44 12.42 6.08
CA PHE A 198 10.38 11.78 6.85
C PHE A 198 9.10 12.57 6.66
N ASP A 199 8.00 11.86 6.46
CA ASP A 199 6.69 12.46 6.58
C ASP A 199 5.66 11.42 7.04
N GLU A 200 4.58 11.93 7.63
CA GLU A 200 3.44 11.17 8.10
C GLU A 200 2.17 11.81 7.55
N VAL A 201 1.38 11.01 6.82
CA VAL A 201 0.20 11.46 6.09
C VAL A 201 -1.00 10.62 6.51
N MET A 202 -2.02 11.29 7.06
CA MET A 202 -3.31 10.69 7.39
C MET A 202 -4.23 10.71 6.18
N PHE A 203 -4.95 9.61 5.95
CA PHE A 203 -5.90 9.47 4.83
C PHE A 203 -7.34 9.52 5.33
N PHE A 204 -7.64 8.80 6.41
CA PHE A 204 -8.90 8.96 7.11
C PHE A 204 -8.79 8.53 8.57
N GLU A 205 -9.75 8.98 9.37
CA GLU A 205 -9.96 8.62 10.75
C GLU A 205 -11.45 8.66 11.09
N ASP A 206 -11.89 7.74 11.96
CA ASP A 206 -13.24 7.63 12.49
C ASP A 206 -13.17 7.12 13.94
N GLU A 207 -13.98 7.68 14.84
CA GLU A 207 -14.04 7.28 16.26
C GLU A 207 -15.11 6.20 16.54
N LEU A 208 -15.73 5.65 15.49
CA LEU A 208 -16.75 4.61 15.52
C LEU A 208 -17.89 4.95 16.50
N ALA A 209 -18.33 6.21 16.49
CA ALA A 209 -19.32 6.75 17.43
C ALA A 209 -18.94 6.50 18.91
N ASP A 210 -17.69 6.82 19.29
CA ASP A 210 -17.11 6.62 20.62
C ASP A 210 -16.94 5.15 21.06
N HIS A 211 -17.08 4.18 20.14
CA HIS A 211 -16.92 2.76 20.43
C HIS A 211 -15.61 2.17 19.92
N GLY A 212 -14.66 3.00 19.54
CA GLY A 212 -13.38 2.53 19.05
C GLY A 212 -12.63 3.56 18.22
N SER A 213 -11.88 3.07 17.24
CA SER A 213 -11.30 3.91 16.20
C SER A 213 -10.95 3.11 14.95
N SER A 214 -11.02 3.77 13.79
CA SER A 214 -10.48 3.27 12.52
C SER A 214 -9.63 4.36 11.87
N THR A 215 -8.33 4.13 11.77
CA THR A 215 -7.37 5.16 11.34
C THR A 215 -6.46 4.61 10.25
N LEU A 216 -6.34 5.31 9.12
CA LEU A 216 -5.45 4.98 8.00
C LEU A 216 -4.37 6.05 7.83
N VAL A 217 -3.10 5.68 8.09
CA VAL A 217 -1.95 6.60 8.05
C VAL A 217 -0.78 5.97 7.31
N ALA A 218 -0.08 6.75 6.49
CA ALA A 218 1.22 6.38 5.93
C ALA A 218 2.37 7.08 6.63
N LYS A 219 3.38 6.31 7.06
CA LYS A 219 4.67 6.81 7.56
C LYS A 219 5.75 6.49 6.55
N LEU A 220 6.43 7.51 6.04
CA LEU A 220 7.47 7.40 5.02
C LEU A 220 8.82 7.81 5.62
N ARG A 221 9.84 6.99 5.39
CA ARG A 221 11.25 7.28 5.66
C ARG A 221 12.05 7.09 4.39
N VAL A 222 12.95 8.02 4.11
CA VAL A 222 13.97 7.90 3.05
C VAL A 222 15.36 8.06 3.67
N MET A 223 16.24 7.12 3.38
CA MET A 223 17.61 6.99 3.87
C MET A 223 18.57 6.98 2.67
N PRO A 224 19.88 7.12 2.85
CA PRO A 224 20.83 7.08 1.73
C PRO A 224 20.80 5.77 0.94
N SER A 225 20.51 4.63 1.59
CA SER A 225 20.54 3.31 0.97
C SER A 225 19.18 2.79 0.49
N ALA A 226 18.07 3.32 1.00
CA ALA A 226 16.73 2.81 0.72
C ALA A 226 15.63 3.82 1.06
N PHE A 227 14.41 3.53 0.64
CA PHE A 227 13.21 4.08 1.28
C PHE A 227 12.33 2.96 1.85
N PHE A 228 11.54 3.34 2.87
CA PHE A 228 10.52 2.50 3.47
C PHE A 228 9.27 3.31 3.76
N CYS A 229 8.13 2.82 3.31
CA CYS A 229 6.82 3.39 3.61
C CYS A 229 5.91 2.33 4.23
N LEU A 230 5.31 2.66 5.36
CA LEU A 230 4.31 1.85 6.04
C LEU A 230 2.98 2.58 5.95
N LEU A 231 2.06 2.08 5.14
CA LEU A 231 0.64 2.40 5.23
C LEU A 231 0.02 1.44 6.24
N ARG A 232 -0.55 1.98 7.32
CA ARG A 232 -1.21 1.21 8.37
C ARG A 232 -2.65 1.66 8.51
N GLN A 233 -3.56 0.72 8.41
CA GLN A 233 -4.87 0.84 9.03
C GLN A 233 -4.82 0.19 10.41
N PHE A 234 -5.21 0.93 11.44
CA PHE A 234 -5.47 0.39 12.77
C PHE A 234 -6.97 0.48 13.05
N ILE A 235 -7.57 -0.64 13.44
CA ILE A 235 -8.98 -0.76 13.75
C ILE A 235 -9.09 -1.30 15.17
N ARG A 236 -9.80 -0.58 16.03
CA ARG A 236 -10.15 -1.02 17.38
C ARG A 236 -11.64 -0.85 17.54
N VAL A 237 -12.34 -1.93 17.87
CA VAL A 237 -13.72 -1.89 18.34
C VAL A 237 -13.67 -2.31 19.81
N ASP A 238 -14.01 -1.38 20.70
CA ASP A 238 -13.77 -1.51 22.13
C ASP A 238 -14.45 -2.75 22.72
N GLY A 239 -13.65 -3.59 23.39
CA GLY A 239 -14.11 -4.86 23.97
C GLY A 239 -14.44 -5.96 22.95
N VAL A 240 -14.33 -5.71 21.65
CA VAL A 240 -14.70 -6.66 20.59
C VAL A 240 -13.46 -7.17 19.86
N VAL A 241 -12.83 -6.33 19.05
CA VAL A 241 -11.75 -6.73 18.14
C VAL A 241 -10.71 -5.64 17.98
N VAL A 242 -9.45 -6.05 17.85
CA VAL A 242 -8.36 -5.22 17.34
C VAL A 242 -7.85 -5.82 16.04
N ALA A 243 -7.60 -4.97 15.04
CA ALA A 243 -7.08 -5.39 13.76
C ALA A 243 -6.09 -4.35 13.20
N VAL A 244 -5.13 -4.87 12.43
CA VAL A 244 -4.11 -4.08 11.73
C VAL A 244 -4.02 -4.57 10.29
N ASN A 245 -4.13 -3.65 9.34
CA ASN A 245 -3.77 -3.87 7.95
C ASN A 245 -2.53 -3.02 7.63
N ASP A 246 -1.40 -3.69 7.39
CA ASP A 246 -0.15 -3.04 7.05
C ASP A 246 0.24 -3.32 5.60
N THR A 247 0.42 -2.25 4.83
CA THR A 247 1.08 -2.28 3.52
C THR A 247 2.46 -1.65 3.65
N ARG A 248 3.49 -2.46 3.47
CA ARG A 248 4.91 -2.06 3.54
C ARG A 248 5.48 -1.98 2.14
N LEU A 249 5.90 -0.79 1.73
CA LEU A 249 6.60 -0.54 0.47
C LEU A 249 8.08 -0.28 0.77
N PHE A 250 8.96 -1.08 0.17
CA PHE A 250 10.40 -1.01 0.41
C PHE A 250 11.16 -1.08 -0.90
N HIS A 251 12.21 -0.28 -1.00
CA HIS A 251 13.16 -0.36 -2.10
C HIS A 251 14.56 -0.04 -1.60
N ALA A 252 15.47 -0.99 -1.80
CA ALA A 252 16.90 -0.76 -1.65
C ALA A 252 17.44 -0.13 -2.93
N PHE A 253 18.05 1.04 -2.83
CA PHE A 253 18.59 1.74 -3.99
C PHE A 253 19.71 0.93 -4.66
N GLY A 254 19.77 1.03 -5.99
CA GLY A 254 20.68 0.23 -6.80
C GLY A 254 20.14 -1.18 -7.15
N THR A 255 18.98 -1.58 -6.63
CA THR A 255 18.26 -2.78 -7.08
C THR A 255 17.23 -2.42 -8.15
N SER A 256 16.79 -3.40 -8.95
CA SER A 256 15.74 -3.21 -9.96
C SER A 256 14.33 -3.50 -9.42
N ARG A 257 14.16 -3.62 -8.10
CA ARG A 257 12.96 -4.21 -7.48
C ARG A 257 12.41 -3.35 -6.37
N VAL A 258 11.10 -3.22 -6.34
CA VAL A 258 10.35 -2.68 -5.20
C VAL A 258 9.55 -3.81 -4.59
N ILE A 259 9.66 -3.96 -3.27
CA ILE A 259 8.96 -4.98 -2.51
C ILE A 259 7.75 -4.33 -1.87
N ARG A 260 6.56 -4.89 -2.13
CA ARG A 260 5.32 -4.53 -1.47
C ARG A 260 4.83 -5.73 -0.66
N ARG A 261 4.72 -5.59 0.66
CA ARG A 261 4.18 -6.64 1.54
C ARG A 261 2.89 -6.15 2.20
N ILE A 262 1.82 -6.91 2.06
CA ILE A 262 0.49 -6.60 2.60
C ILE A 262 0.18 -7.66 3.65
N THR A 263 -0.04 -7.23 4.89
CA THR A 263 -0.37 -8.11 6.00
C THR A 263 -1.63 -7.64 6.70
N SER A 264 -2.52 -8.57 7.01
CA SER A 264 -3.67 -8.33 7.90
C SER A 264 -3.53 -9.21 9.13
N ALA A 265 -3.77 -8.65 10.30
CA ALA A 265 -3.74 -9.37 11.56
C ALA A 265 -4.89 -8.89 12.46
N THR A 266 -5.45 -9.80 13.25
CA THR A 266 -6.58 -9.49 14.14
C THR A 266 -6.55 -10.35 15.39
N ALA A 267 -7.21 -9.88 16.45
CA ALA A 267 -7.49 -10.65 17.65
C ALA A 267 -8.78 -10.13 18.31
N GLU A 268 -9.53 -11.04 18.93
CA GLU A 268 -10.65 -10.69 19.80
C GLU A 268 -10.12 -10.17 21.14
N CYS A 269 -10.63 -9.04 21.61
CA CYS A 269 -10.19 -8.43 22.88
C CYS A 269 -10.38 -9.39 24.06
N ALA A 270 -11.51 -10.09 24.12
CA ALA A 270 -11.80 -11.06 25.17
C ALA A 270 -10.79 -12.22 25.21
N ALA A 271 -10.30 -12.68 24.04
CA ALA A 271 -9.30 -13.72 23.96
C ALA A 271 -7.92 -13.24 24.47
N LEU A 272 -7.55 -12.00 24.15
CA LEU A 272 -6.31 -11.39 24.63
C LEU A 272 -6.34 -11.19 26.16
N GLU A 273 -7.43 -10.67 26.69
CA GLU A 273 -7.63 -10.46 28.14
C GLU A 273 -7.65 -11.77 28.93
N ALA A 274 -8.26 -12.83 28.37
CA ALA A 274 -8.23 -14.16 28.96
C ALA A 274 -6.82 -14.77 28.97
N ALA A 275 -6.02 -14.52 27.93
CA ALA A 275 -4.64 -15.00 27.82
C ALA A 275 -3.67 -14.23 28.72
N ASN A 276 -3.90 -12.93 28.92
CA ASN A 276 -3.10 -12.08 29.78
C ASN A 276 -3.95 -11.04 30.53
N PRO A 277 -4.22 -11.27 31.83
CA PRO A 277 -5.02 -10.36 32.66
C PRO A 277 -4.43 -8.95 32.87
N THR A 278 -3.18 -8.70 32.46
CA THR A 278 -2.61 -7.33 32.50
C THR A 278 -3.04 -6.48 31.31
N ILE A 279 -3.63 -7.08 30.28
CA ILE A 279 -4.23 -6.36 29.16
C ILE A 279 -5.53 -5.73 29.67
N THR A 280 -5.61 -4.41 29.54
CA THR A 280 -6.78 -3.61 29.93
C THR A 280 -7.24 -2.80 28.71
N PRO A 281 -8.45 -2.22 28.72
CA PRO A 281 -8.89 -1.38 27.59
C PRO A 281 -7.88 -0.28 27.19
N ALA A 282 -7.17 0.30 28.17
CA ALA A 282 -6.13 1.30 27.91
C ALA A 282 -4.90 0.75 27.17
N PHE A 283 -4.63 -0.56 27.25
CA PHE A 283 -3.55 -1.22 26.52
C PHE A 283 -3.76 -1.11 25.00
N TYR A 284 -5.01 -1.17 24.53
CA TYR A 284 -5.33 -1.12 23.11
C TYR A 284 -5.13 0.26 22.46
N ALA A 285 -4.79 1.30 23.25
CA ALA A 285 -4.37 2.59 22.72
C ALA A 285 -2.93 2.59 22.17
N ASP A 286 -2.08 1.65 22.62
CA ASP A 286 -0.72 1.50 22.11
C ASP A 286 -0.68 0.47 20.97
N VAL A 287 -0.81 0.96 19.74
CA VAL A 287 -0.80 0.16 18.52
C VAL A 287 0.45 -0.73 18.42
N GLU A 288 1.62 -0.22 18.79
CA GLU A 288 2.88 -0.96 18.69
C GLU A 288 2.98 -2.07 19.73
N ALA A 289 2.38 -1.89 20.91
CA ALA A 289 2.28 -2.94 21.93
C ALA A 289 1.26 -4.02 21.57
N VAL A 290 0.19 -3.66 20.84
CA VAL A 290 -0.88 -4.60 20.44
C VAL A 290 -0.43 -5.52 19.29
N ILE A 291 0.30 -5.01 18.30
CA ILE A 291 0.67 -5.76 17.08
C ILE A 291 1.26 -7.15 17.35
N PRO A 292 2.22 -7.34 18.28
CA PRO A 292 2.80 -8.66 18.55
C PRO A 292 1.82 -9.70 19.08
N LEU A 293 0.64 -9.28 19.55
CA LEU A 293 -0.40 -10.14 20.11
C LEU A 293 -1.43 -10.57 19.05
N LEU A 294 -1.42 -9.96 17.86
CA LEU A 294 -2.40 -10.22 16.82
C LEU A 294 -2.07 -11.50 16.05
N THR A 295 -3.11 -12.22 15.62
CA THR A 295 -2.95 -13.38 14.73
C THR A 295 -3.00 -12.91 13.28
N THR A 296 -1.96 -13.21 12.50
CA THR A 296 -1.91 -12.90 11.07
C THR A 296 -2.93 -13.74 10.31
N THR A 297 -3.84 -13.08 9.60
CA THR A 297 -4.86 -13.70 8.74
C THR A 297 -4.53 -13.61 7.26
N ARG A 298 -3.71 -12.62 6.85
CA ARG A 298 -3.22 -12.43 5.49
C ARG A 298 -1.76 -12.01 5.51
N ASP A 299 -0.94 -12.59 4.64
CA ASP A 299 0.45 -12.20 4.41
C ASP A 299 0.84 -12.45 2.95
N GLU A 300 0.90 -11.38 2.18
CA GLU A 300 1.21 -11.42 0.76
C GLU A 300 2.40 -10.53 0.47
N THR A 301 3.31 -10.99 -0.40
CA THR A 301 4.43 -10.19 -0.86
C THR A 301 4.46 -10.18 -2.38
N GLU A 302 4.49 -8.97 -2.92
CA GLU A 302 4.58 -8.66 -4.33
C GLU A 302 5.92 -7.99 -4.63
N VAL A 303 6.47 -8.29 -5.80
CA VAL A 303 7.70 -7.68 -6.31
C VAL A 303 7.35 -6.93 -7.59
N LEU A 304 7.56 -5.62 -7.57
CA LEU A 304 7.40 -4.74 -8.72
C LEU A 304 8.79 -4.56 -9.33
N GLU A 305 8.96 -4.97 -10.59
CA GLU A 305 10.19 -4.72 -11.35
C GLU A 305 10.18 -3.29 -11.90
N LEU A 306 11.33 -2.62 -11.83
CA LEU A 306 11.53 -1.24 -12.27
C LEU A 306 12.00 -1.14 -13.71
#